data_AF-A0A0C2D7F3-F1
#
_entry.id   AF-A0A0C2D7F3-F1
#
_cell.length_a   1.000
_cell.length_b   1.000
_cell.length_c   1.000
_cell.angle_alpha   90.00
_cell.angle_beta   90.00
_cell.angle_gamma   90.00
#
_symmetry.space_group_name_H-M   'P 1'
#
loop_
_entity.id
_entity.type
_entity.pdbx_description
1 polymer ?
#
loop_
_entity_poly.entity_id
_entity_poly.type
_entity_poly.pdbx_seq_one_letter_code
_entity_poly.pdbx_strand_id
1 'polypeptide(L)'
;MKQGIHIIERRRLAALAREGVDVPRPWLGILDALRMVQGHLPEPLETSPLGLTGLDGLLAAANEDPTNLLRAIRGGLVAARRYFAWKNIPLVLLLEGDVDDPRDDSGLHLEYVGQRWALAALLGTHLEPAKPGVEGWWWAPQIG
;
A
#
# COMPACT_ATOMS: atom_id res chain seq x y z
N MET A 1 -4.09 13.95 1.03
CA MET A 1 -2.95 13.01 0.88
C MET A 1 -2.08 13.46 -0.30
N LYS A 2 -0.78 13.15 -0.29
CA LYS A 2 0.11 13.44 -1.45
C LYS A 2 -0.06 12.34 -2.50
N GLN A 3 0.33 12.60 -3.75
CA GLN A 3 0.47 11.54 -4.74
C GLN A 3 1.55 10.56 -4.28
N GLY A 4 1.33 9.26 -4.44
CA GLY A 4 2.23 8.24 -3.91
C GLY A 4 1.53 6.92 -3.64
N ILE A 5 2.28 6.01 -3.04
CA ILE A 5 1.72 4.85 -2.33
C ILE A 5 1.77 5.18 -0.84
N HIS A 6 0.62 5.13 -0.19
CA HIS A 6 0.51 5.22 1.27
C HIS A 6 0.33 3.83 1.86
N ILE A 7 0.94 3.61 3.02
CA ILE A 7 0.68 2.43 3.84
C ILE A 7 0.06 2.88 5.14
N ILE A 8 -1.07 2.28 5.49
CA ILE A 8 -1.81 2.56 6.71
C ILE A 8 -2.17 1.25 7.38
N GLU A 9 -1.77 1.11 8.63
CA GLU A 9 -2.25 0.06 9.51
C GLU A 9 -3.75 0.24 9.76
N ARG A 10 -4.56 -0.79 9.52
CA ARG A 10 -6.02 -0.72 9.63
C ARG A 10 -6.48 -0.35 11.04
N ARG A 11 -5.75 -0.79 12.07
CA ARG A 11 -6.02 -0.42 13.48
C ARG A 11 -5.89 1.09 13.73
N ARG A 12 -5.14 1.82 12.91
CA ARG A 12 -4.92 3.27 13.05
C ARG A 12 -5.98 4.12 12.36
N LEU A 13 -6.86 3.54 11.54
CA LEU A 13 -7.89 4.28 10.79
C LEU A 13 -8.73 5.22 11.65
N ALA A 14 -9.19 4.75 12.82
CA ALA A 14 -10.00 5.57 13.71
C ALA A 14 -9.21 6.74 14.32
N ALA A 15 -7.92 6.55 14.61
CA ALA A 15 -7.06 7.62 15.10
C ALA A 15 -6.79 8.66 14.00
N LEU A 16 -6.44 8.19 12.80
CA LEU A 16 -6.21 9.02 11.62
C LEU A 16 -7.45 9.85 11.25
N ALA A 17 -8.64 9.27 11.33
CA ALA A 17 -9.89 9.99 11.09
C ALA A 17 -10.13 11.13 12.11
N ARG A 18 -9.79 10.92 13.39
CA ARG A 18 -9.86 11.99 14.42
C ARG A 18 -8.85 13.11 14.17
N GLU A 19 -7.75 12.81 13.51
CA GLU A 19 -6.75 13.79 13.08
C GLU A 19 -7.09 14.48 11.74
N GLY A 20 -8.28 14.21 11.18
CA GLY A 20 -8.74 14.81 9.92
C GLY A 20 -8.06 14.23 8.67
N VAL A 21 -7.45 13.05 8.77
CA VAL A 21 -6.87 12.36 7.61
C VAL A 21 -7.98 11.70 6.80
N ASP A 22 -8.12 12.09 5.54
CA ASP A 22 -9.00 11.44 4.58
C ASP A 22 -8.41 10.08 4.14
N VAL A 23 -8.79 9.02 4.85
CA VAL A 23 -8.40 7.65 4.50
C VAL A 23 -9.52 7.02 3.67
N PRO A 24 -9.23 6.52 2.45
CA PRO A 24 -10.27 5.94 1.62
C PRO A 24 -10.85 4.70 2.30
N ARG A 25 -12.16 4.48 2.08
CA ARG A 25 -12.75 3.18 2.41
C ARG A 25 -12.03 2.08 1.61
N PRO A 26 -11.83 0.89 2.20
CA PRO A 26 -11.36 -0.27 1.44
C PRO A 26 -12.25 -0.45 0.22
N TRP A 27 -11.67 -0.40 -0.97
CA TRP A 27 -12.44 -0.48 -2.21
C TRP A 27 -12.33 -1.87 -2.83
N LEU A 28 -11.10 -2.40 -2.97
CA LEU A 28 -10.89 -3.76 -3.47
C LEU A 28 -9.65 -4.45 -2.91
N GLY A 29 -9.59 -5.77 -3.09
CA GLY A 29 -8.39 -6.56 -2.85
C GLY A 29 -7.31 -6.24 -3.88
N ILE A 30 -6.05 -6.31 -3.48
CA ILE A 30 -4.91 -5.98 -4.35
C ILE A 30 -4.86 -6.87 -5.61
N LEU A 31 -5.27 -8.15 -5.53
CA LEU A 31 -5.38 -9.00 -6.72
C LEU A 31 -6.47 -8.55 -7.69
N ASP A 32 -7.61 -8.09 -7.18
CA ASP A 32 -8.69 -7.60 -8.03
C ASP A 32 -8.28 -6.29 -8.71
N ALA A 33 -7.48 -5.46 -8.03
CA ALA A 33 -6.87 -4.27 -8.62
C ALA A 33 -5.91 -4.63 -9.75
N LEU A 34 -5.14 -5.71 -9.60
CA LEU A 34 -4.30 -6.20 -10.69
C LEU A 34 -5.12 -6.79 -11.84
N ARG A 35 -6.27 -7.42 -11.56
CA ARG A 35 -7.21 -7.91 -12.59
C ARG A 35 -7.92 -6.79 -13.35
N MET A 36 -8.14 -5.62 -12.73
CA MET A 36 -8.64 -4.44 -13.45
C MET A 36 -7.75 -4.08 -14.64
N VAL A 37 -6.43 -4.18 -14.48
CA VAL A 37 -5.46 -3.92 -15.55
C VAL A 37 -5.64 -4.85 -16.75
N GLN A 38 -6.21 -6.03 -16.54
CA GLN A 38 -6.52 -6.99 -17.59
C GLN A 38 -7.88 -6.70 -18.28
N GLY A 39 -8.55 -5.60 -17.92
CA GLY A 39 -9.82 -5.16 -18.52
C GLY A 39 -11.07 -5.80 -17.90
N HIS A 40 -10.95 -6.39 -16.71
CA HIS A 40 -12.02 -7.20 -16.14
C HIS A 40 -12.97 -6.48 -15.16
N LEU A 41 -12.69 -5.23 -14.78
CA LEU A 41 -13.44 -4.51 -13.74
C LEU A 41 -13.47 -2.98 -13.99
N PRO A 42 -14.57 -2.28 -13.65
CA PRO A 42 -14.72 -0.84 -13.88
C PRO A 42 -13.86 0.03 -12.95
N GLU A 43 -13.45 1.20 -13.45
CA GLU A 43 -12.57 2.16 -12.76
C GLU A 43 -13.26 2.91 -11.59
N PRO A 44 -12.56 3.30 -10.48
CA PRO A 44 -13.19 4.12 -9.45
C PRO A 44 -13.40 5.56 -9.94
N LEU A 45 -14.27 6.29 -9.23
CA LEU A 45 -14.42 7.73 -9.43
C LEU A 45 -13.07 8.45 -9.24
N GLU A 46 -12.69 9.26 -10.23
CA GLU A 46 -11.34 9.84 -10.41
C GLU A 46 -10.88 10.82 -9.31
N THR A 47 -11.73 11.12 -8.31
CA THR A 47 -11.51 12.19 -7.34
C THR A 47 -11.06 11.72 -5.97
N SER A 48 -11.06 10.41 -5.68
CA SER A 48 -10.80 9.89 -4.34
C SER A 48 -9.57 8.98 -4.29
N PRO A 49 -8.83 8.96 -3.16
CA PRO A 49 -7.77 7.98 -2.97
C PRO A 49 -8.27 6.53 -3.12
N LEU A 50 -7.42 5.66 -3.64
CA LEU A 50 -7.75 4.27 -3.92
C LEU A 50 -7.28 3.37 -2.77
N GLY A 51 -8.23 2.86 -1.98
CA GLY A 51 -7.97 1.92 -0.87
C GLY A 51 -7.88 0.47 -1.34
N LEU A 52 -6.71 -0.15 -1.16
CA LEU A 52 -6.41 -1.55 -1.47
C LEU A 52 -6.16 -2.35 -0.19
N THR A 53 -6.58 -3.62 -0.18
CA THR A 53 -6.42 -4.54 0.96
C THR A 53 -5.84 -5.89 0.54
N GLY A 54 -5.44 -6.71 1.52
CA GLY A 54 -5.10 -8.12 1.30
C GLY A 54 -3.64 -8.40 1.00
N LEU A 55 -2.74 -7.42 1.12
CA LEU A 55 -1.30 -7.64 0.96
C LEU A 55 -0.77 -8.66 1.99
N ASP A 56 -1.15 -8.51 3.26
CA ASP A 56 -0.72 -9.36 4.37
C ASP A 56 -1.09 -10.84 4.13
N GLY A 57 -2.34 -11.07 3.69
CA GLY A 57 -2.85 -12.40 3.39
C GLY A 57 -2.14 -13.06 2.19
N LEU A 58 -1.77 -12.28 1.17
CA LEU A 58 -0.99 -12.80 0.06
C LEU A 58 0.43 -13.16 0.46
N LEU A 59 1.08 -12.33 1.28
CA LEU A 59 2.43 -12.61 1.78
C LEU A 59 2.44 -13.86 2.65
N ALA A 60 1.46 -14.00 3.55
CA ALA A 60 1.30 -15.20 4.38
C ALA A 60 1.01 -16.48 3.55
N ALA A 61 0.39 -16.34 2.37
CA ALA A 61 0.14 -17.46 1.46
C ALA A 61 1.36 -17.80 0.57
N ALA A 62 2.18 -16.81 0.23
CA ALA A 62 3.32 -16.94 -0.68
C ALA A 62 4.65 -17.18 0.06
N ASN A 63 4.64 -18.06 1.07
CA ASN A 63 5.75 -18.32 2.00
C ASN A 63 7.10 -18.61 1.32
N GLU A 64 7.13 -19.07 0.06
CA GLU A 64 8.36 -19.45 -0.63
C GLU A 64 9.09 -18.27 -1.30
N ASP A 65 8.38 -17.24 -1.77
CA ASP A 65 8.99 -16.12 -2.49
C ASP A 65 8.21 -14.79 -2.35
N PRO A 66 8.16 -14.22 -1.13
CA PRO A 66 7.45 -12.97 -0.88
C PRO A 66 8.09 -11.78 -1.60
N THR A 67 9.40 -11.83 -1.88
CA THR A 67 10.12 -10.74 -2.57
C THR A 67 9.68 -10.62 -4.02
N ASN A 68 9.62 -11.72 -4.78
CA ASN A 68 9.16 -11.65 -6.17
C ASN A 68 7.66 -11.36 -6.26
N LEU A 69 6.84 -11.82 -5.29
CA LEU A 69 5.45 -11.40 -5.19
C LEU A 69 5.32 -9.88 -5.04
N LEU A 70 6.08 -9.25 -4.12
CA LEU A 70 6.07 -7.80 -3.92
C LEU A 70 6.52 -7.04 -5.19
N ARG A 71 7.54 -7.54 -5.90
CA ARG A 71 7.97 -6.97 -7.19
C ARG A 71 6.88 -7.08 -8.26
N ALA A 72 6.19 -8.21 -8.35
CA ALA A 72 5.11 -8.42 -9.30
C ALA A 72 3.93 -7.48 -9.02
N ILE A 73 3.55 -7.33 -7.75
CA ILE A 73 2.53 -6.37 -7.31
C ILE A 73 2.93 -4.95 -7.71
N ARG A 74 4.17 -4.54 -7.42
CA ARG A 74 4.69 -3.21 -7.83
C ARG A 74 4.58 -3.00 -9.33
N GLY A 75 5.05 -3.97 -10.13
CA GLY A 75 4.99 -3.90 -11.59
C GLY A 75 3.55 -3.77 -12.10
N GLY A 76 2.62 -4.50 -11.50
CA GLY A 76 1.20 -4.41 -11.82
C GLY A 76 0.56 -3.08 -11.46
N LEU A 77 0.85 -2.51 -10.27
CA LEU A 77 0.37 -1.18 -9.88
C LEU A 77 0.94 -0.07 -10.77
N VAL A 78 2.22 -0.15 -11.14
CA VAL A 78 2.86 0.78 -12.10
C VAL A 78 2.19 0.68 -13.48
N ALA A 79 1.96 -0.55 -13.96
CA ALA A 79 1.27 -0.75 -15.23
C ALA A 79 -0.15 -0.19 -15.20
N ALA A 80 -0.91 -0.45 -14.12
CA ALA A 80 -2.27 0.05 -13.94
C ALA A 80 -2.33 1.59 -14.06
N ARG A 81 -1.39 2.30 -13.42
CA ARG A 81 -1.34 3.77 -13.48
C ARG A 81 -1.16 4.33 -14.89
N ARG A 82 -0.63 3.55 -15.84
CA ARG A 82 -0.52 4.00 -17.25
C ARG A 82 -1.87 4.04 -17.95
N TYR A 83 -2.80 3.19 -17.53
CA TYR A 83 -4.08 2.96 -18.22
C TYR A 83 -5.28 3.55 -17.48
N PHE A 84 -5.16 3.80 -16.16
CA PHE A 84 -6.23 4.32 -15.31
C PHE A 84 -5.87 5.71 -14.75
N ALA A 85 -6.89 6.47 -14.34
CA ALA A 85 -6.83 7.68 -13.52
C ALA A 85 -6.07 7.49 -12.19
N TRP A 86 -5.66 6.26 -11.85
CA TRP A 86 -4.75 5.95 -10.74
C TRP A 86 -3.46 6.77 -10.78
N LYS A 87 -3.03 7.23 -11.97
CA LYS A 87 -1.93 8.19 -12.11
C LYS A 87 -2.17 9.50 -11.35
N ASN A 88 -3.41 9.94 -11.20
CA ASN A 88 -3.79 11.22 -10.62
C ASN A 88 -4.21 11.12 -9.15
N ILE A 89 -4.42 9.90 -8.63
CA ILE A 89 -4.89 9.68 -7.25
C ILE A 89 -3.84 8.97 -6.38
N PRO A 90 -3.86 9.17 -5.05
CA PRO A 90 -3.07 8.38 -4.12
C PRO A 90 -3.55 6.92 -4.09
N LEU A 91 -2.60 5.98 -4.04
CA LEU A 91 -2.89 4.58 -3.71
C LEU A 91 -2.68 4.39 -2.20
N VAL A 92 -3.60 3.72 -1.52
CA VAL A 92 -3.53 3.48 -0.09
C VAL A 92 -3.63 1.98 0.17
N LEU A 93 -2.53 1.39 0.64
CA LEU A 93 -2.49 0.01 1.11
C LEU A 93 -2.93 -0.02 2.57
N LEU A 94 -4.07 -0.64 2.83
CA LEU A 94 -4.61 -0.88 4.16
C LEU A 94 -4.16 -2.26 4.63
N LEU A 95 -3.31 -2.28 5.66
CA LEU A 95 -2.67 -3.49 6.18
C LEU A 95 -3.32 -3.95 7.48
N GLU A 96 -3.43 -5.26 7.65
CA GLU A 96 -3.90 -5.86 8.92
C GLU A 96 -2.74 -6.01 9.92
N GLY A 97 -1.51 -6.19 9.44
CA GLY A 97 -0.30 -6.27 10.24
C GLY A 97 0.21 -4.92 10.74
N ASP A 98 1.26 -5.02 11.54
CA ASP A 98 2.00 -3.88 12.07
C ASP A 98 3.16 -3.51 11.15
N VAL A 99 3.41 -2.22 11.03
CA VAL A 99 4.45 -1.70 10.14
C VAL A 99 5.55 -1.10 10.98
N ASP A 100 6.66 -1.83 11.05
CA ASP A 100 7.83 -1.40 11.79
C ASP A 100 8.80 -0.64 10.88
N ASP A 101 9.17 0.55 11.33
CA ASP A 101 10.26 1.35 10.78
C ASP A 101 11.55 0.97 11.48
N PRO A 102 12.50 0.34 10.78
CA PRO A 102 13.77 0.09 11.39
C PRO A 102 14.61 1.36 11.21
N ARG A 103 14.77 2.05 12.33
CA ARG A 103 15.56 3.28 12.51
C ARG A 103 17.05 3.10 12.14
N ASP A 104 17.43 1.97 11.55
CA ASP A 104 18.79 1.50 11.24
C ASP A 104 19.06 1.31 9.73
N ASP A 105 18.26 1.95 8.87
CA ASP A 105 18.34 1.86 7.40
C ASP A 105 17.96 0.49 6.79
N SER A 106 17.41 -0.47 7.56
CA SER A 106 16.96 -1.76 7.01
C SER A 106 15.61 -1.73 6.26
N GLY A 107 14.95 -0.56 6.21
CA GLY A 107 13.72 -0.30 5.44
C GLY A 107 12.44 -0.87 6.06
N LEU A 108 11.28 -0.36 5.66
CA LEU A 108 9.98 -0.71 6.25
C LEU A 108 9.67 -2.22 6.23
N HIS A 109 9.28 -2.78 7.36
CA HIS A 109 8.86 -4.18 7.47
C HIS A 109 7.37 -4.28 7.83
N LEU A 110 6.71 -5.28 7.25
CA LEU A 110 5.39 -5.71 7.68
C LEU A 110 5.54 -6.92 8.60
N GLU A 111 4.98 -6.84 9.79
CA GLU A 111 4.82 -7.95 10.72
C GLU A 111 3.36 -8.39 10.76
N TYR A 112 3.09 -9.64 10.39
CA TYR A 112 1.74 -10.22 10.41
C TYR A 112 1.83 -11.72 10.67
N VAL A 113 0.95 -12.23 11.56
CA VAL A 113 0.88 -13.66 11.97
C VAL A 113 2.22 -14.29 12.37
N GLY A 114 3.09 -13.52 13.05
CA GLY A 114 4.40 -13.98 13.51
C GLY A 114 5.46 -14.10 12.40
N GLN A 115 5.14 -13.61 11.20
CA GLN A 115 6.08 -13.50 10.09
C GLN A 115 6.42 -12.04 9.82
N ARG A 116 7.57 -11.81 9.19
CA ARG A 116 8.10 -10.48 8.90
C ARG A 116 8.61 -10.41 7.47
N TRP A 117 8.19 -9.40 6.72
CA TRP A 117 8.59 -9.19 5.33
C TRP A 117 9.08 -7.76 5.10
N ALA A 118 10.21 -7.62 4.40
CA ALA A 118 10.70 -6.33 3.96
C ALA A 118 9.86 -5.80 2.79
N LEU A 119 9.33 -4.57 2.91
CA LEU A 119 8.45 -3.97 1.90
C LEU A 119 9.21 -3.21 0.80
N ALA A 120 10.54 -3.17 0.86
CA ALA A 120 11.39 -2.45 -0.10
C ALA A 120 11.15 -2.88 -1.56
N ALA A 121 10.86 -4.16 -1.80
CA ALA A 121 10.54 -4.67 -3.13
C ALA A 121 9.27 -4.05 -3.73
N LEU A 122 8.30 -3.67 -2.88
CA LEU A 122 7.04 -3.03 -3.27
C LEU A 122 7.17 -1.51 -3.35
N LEU A 123 7.81 -0.90 -2.35
CA LEU A 123 7.75 0.56 -2.11
C LEU A 123 9.03 1.31 -2.49
N GLY A 124 10.12 0.59 -2.73
CA GLY A 124 11.47 1.18 -2.75
C GLY A 124 12.03 1.40 -1.35
N THR A 125 13.18 2.07 -1.29
CA THR A 125 13.94 2.32 -0.05
C THR A 125 13.70 3.71 0.53
N HIS A 126 13.00 4.59 -0.18
CA HIS A 126 12.74 5.96 0.24
C HIS A 126 11.29 6.07 0.70
N LEU A 127 11.08 5.84 1.99
CA LEU A 127 9.79 5.99 2.66
C LEU A 127 9.90 7.12 3.67
N GLU A 128 8.83 7.90 3.79
CA GLU A 128 8.74 9.00 4.74
C GLU A 128 7.48 8.84 5.59
N PRO A 129 7.51 9.26 6.87
CA PRO A 129 6.28 9.48 7.62
C PRO A 129 5.37 10.42 6.83
N ALA A 130 4.14 10.02 6.59
CA ALA A 130 3.25 10.79 5.73
C ALA A 130 2.82 12.13 6.38
N LYS A 131 2.89 12.20 7.71
CA LYS A 131 2.69 13.41 8.52
C LYS A 131 3.57 13.34 9.78
N PRO A 132 4.25 14.43 10.17
CA PRO A 132 5.02 14.46 11.41
C PRO A 132 4.16 14.14 12.63
N GLY A 133 4.67 13.28 13.52
CA GLY A 133 4.00 12.91 14.77
C GLY A 133 2.87 11.88 14.64
N VAL A 134 2.63 11.34 13.45
CA VAL A 134 1.59 10.32 13.20
C VAL A 134 2.23 8.97 12.93
N GLU A 135 1.96 8.00 13.79
CA GLU A 135 2.46 6.62 13.68
C GLU A 135 1.59 5.75 12.77
N GLY A 136 2.20 4.71 12.18
CA GLY A 136 1.49 3.71 11.37
C GLY A 136 0.94 4.25 10.04
N TRP A 137 1.39 5.43 9.61
CA TRP A 137 1.07 6.02 8.32
C TRP A 137 2.34 6.46 7.57
N TRP A 138 2.66 5.70 6.54
CA TRP A 138 3.87 5.85 5.73
C TRP A 138 3.54 6.26 4.30
N TRP A 139 4.47 6.95 3.64
CA TRP A 139 4.33 7.43 2.28
C TRP A 139 5.59 7.13 1.48
N ALA A 140 5.40 6.48 0.32
CA ALA A 140 6.40 6.36 -0.72
C ALA A 140 6.10 7.40 -1.82
N PRO A 141 7.00 8.38 -2.07
CA PRO A 141 6.86 9.30 -3.19
C PRO A 141 7.11 8.60 -4.53
N GLN A 142 7.90 7.53 -4.52
CA GLN A 142 8.30 6.82 -5.73
C GLN A 142 7.12 6.04 -6.30
N ILE A 143 6.80 6.36 -7.55
CA ILE A 143 5.95 5.54 -8.39
C ILE A 143 6.58 5.64 -9.77
N GLY A 144 7.41 4.64 -10.10
CA GLY A 144 8.07 4.57 -11.41
C GLY A 144 7.08 4.45 -12.56
#